data_AF-A0A1D6GX57-F1
#
_entry.id   AF-A0A1D6GX57-F1
#
_cell.length_a   1.000
_cell.length_b   1.000
_cell.length_c   1.000
_cell.angle_alpha   90.00
_cell.angle_beta   90.00
_cell.angle_gamma   90.00
#
_symmetry.space_group_name_H-M   'P 1'
#
loop_
_entity.id
_entity.type
_entity.pdbx_description
1 polymer ?
#
loop_
_entity_poly.entity_id
_entity_poly.type
_entity_poly.pdbx_seq_one_letter_code
_entity_poly.pdbx_strand_id
1 'polypeptide(L)'
;MVGLSEGEKHFIRGGIAQDVRTDGRRRLQFRSLSVQTGVIPQANGSARVRLGATEIIASVKAELGKPSILHPDKGKVAIFVDCSPTAEPLFEGRGSEELSAELSVSLQRCLLGGKSGAGKI
;
A
#
# COMPACT_ATOMS: atom_id res chain seq x y z
N MET A 1 16.77 12.20 -10.11
CA MET A 1 16.84 11.09 -9.16
C MET A 1 18.30 10.95 -8.74
N VAL A 2 18.67 11.35 -7.52
CA VAL A 2 20.06 11.23 -7.08
C VAL A 2 20.33 9.74 -6.85
N GLY A 3 21.17 9.14 -7.68
CA GLY A 3 21.57 7.76 -7.52
C GLY A 3 22.45 7.57 -6.29
N LEU A 4 22.40 6.39 -5.69
CA LEU A 4 23.32 6.02 -4.61
C LEU A 4 24.76 6.04 -5.12
N SER A 5 25.66 6.63 -4.35
CA SER A 5 27.10 6.59 -4.59
C SER A 5 27.65 5.17 -4.41
N GLU A 6 28.80 4.89 -5.02
CA GLU A 6 29.45 3.58 -4.86
C GLU A 6 29.86 3.30 -3.40
N GLY A 7 30.22 4.34 -2.64
CA GLY A 7 30.52 4.23 -1.21
C GLY A 7 29.30 3.79 -0.38
N GLU A 8 28.14 4.40 -0.62
CA GLU A 8 26.89 4.02 0.05
C GLU A 8 26.48 2.59 -0.29
N LYS A 9 26.60 2.20 -1.56
CA LYS A 9 26.30 0.81 -1.98
C LYS A 9 27.23 -0.19 -1.28
N HIS A 10 28.52 0.11 -1.18
CA HIS A 10 29.49 -0.75 -0.51
C HIS A 10 29.17 -0.87 0.99
N PHE A 11 28.86 0.26 1.64
CA PHE A 11 28.48 0.29 3.06
C PHE A 11 27.23 -0.55 3.35
N ILE A 12 26.17 -0.39 2.54
CA ILE A 12 24.92 -1.16 2.70
C ILE A 12 25.17 -2.66 2.54
N ARG A 13 25.95 -3.07 1.53
CA ARG A 13 26.30 -4.49 1.31
C ARG A 13 27.11 -5.06 2.47
N GLY A 14 28.10 -4.32 2.96
CA GLY A 14 28.91 -4.71 4.11
C GLY A 14 28.09 -4.88 5.39
N GLY A 15 27.17 -3.94 5.67
CA GLY A 15 26.26 -4.05 6.82
C GLY A 15 25.36 -5.28 6.74
N ILE A 16 24.80 -5.58 5.57
CA ILE A 16 23.99 -6.80 5.36
C ILE A 16 24.80 -8.07 5.66
N ALA A 17 26.08 -8.13 5.24
CA ALA A 17 26.94 -9.27 5.54
C ALA A 17 27.20 -9.43 7.06
N GLN A 18 27.19 -8.33 7.80
CA GLN A 18 27.35 -8.28 9.26
C GLN A 18 26.02 -8.40 10.04
N ASP A 19 24.89 -8.64 9.36
CA ASP A 19 23.53 -8.68 9.93
C ASP A 19 23.11 -7.37 10.64
N VAL A 20 23.66 -6.23 10.22
CA VAL A 20 23.36 -4.90 10.78
C VAL A 20 22.93 -3.95 9.67
N ARG A 21 21.85 -3.21 9.91
CA ARG A 21 21.35 -2.17 9.03
C ARG A 21 21.76 -0.77 9.52
N THR A 22 21.59 0.23 8.66
CA THR A 22 21.88 1.65 8.96
C THR A 22 21.17 2.18 10.20
N ASP A 23 20.01 1.61 10.55
CA ASP A 23 19.21 1.99 11.71
C ASP A 23 19.33 1.00 12.88
N GLY A 24 20.38 0.18 12.89
CA GLY A 24 20.71 -0.75 13.99
C GLY A 24 19.87 -2.02 14.04
N ARG A 25 18.94 -2.22 13.10
CA ARG A 25 18.09 -3.42 13.03
C ARG A 25 18.82 -4.60 12.39
N ARG A 26 18.43 -5.82 12.78
CA ARG A 26 18.84 -7.06 12.09
C ARG A 26 18.16 -7.21 10.73
N ARG A 27 18.64 -8.12 9.89
CA ARG A 27 18.07 -8.34 8.53
C ARG A 27 16.59 -8.70 8.56
N LEU A 28 16.16 -9.54 9.51
CA LEU A 28 14.78 -10.03 9.63
C LEU A 28 13.89 -9.16 10.54
N GLN A 29 14.42 -8.06 11.08
CA GLN A 29 13.68 -7.21 12.00
C GLN A 29 12.91 -6.12 11.25
N PHE A 30 11.59 -6.12 11.39
CA PHE A 30 10.70 -5.10 10.84
C PHE A 30 10.91 -3.71 11.49
N ARG A 31 10.45 -2.65 10.81
CA ARG A 31 10.33 -1.32 11.43
C ARG A 31 9.19 -1.34 12.45
N SER A 32 9.18 -0.38 13.36
CA SER A 32 8.05 -0.18 14.27
C SER A 32 6.75 0.00 13.48
N LEU A 33 5.75 -0.81 13.84
CA LEU A 33 4.42 -0.79 13.26
C LEU A 33 3.44 -0.21 14.27
N SER A 34 2.64 0.76 13.84
CA SER A 34 1.53 1.32 14.60
C SER A 34 0.27 1.28 13.74
N VAL A 35 -0.83 0.81 14.32
CA VAL A 35 -2.13 0.70 13.63
C VAL A 35 -3.18 1.38 14.50
N GLN A 36 -3.91 2.31 13.89
CA GLN A 36 -5.05 2.99 14.49
C GLN A 36 -6.28 2.77 13.63
N THR A 37 -7.37 2.31 14.22
CA THR A 37 -8.66 2.09 13.53
C THR A 37 -9.65 3.21 13.89
N GLY A 38 -10.60 3.50 13.00
CA GLY A 38 -11.65 4.51 13.26
C GLY A 38 -11.16 5.95 13.13
N VAL A 39 -10.15 6.19 12.30
CA VAL A 39 -9.46 7.49 12.14
C VAL A 39 -10.28 8.48 11.32
N ILE A 40 -11.09 7.97 10.38
CA ILE A 40 -12.03 8.74 9.57
C ILE A 40 -13.44 8.39 10.04
N PRO A 41 -14.14 9.29 10.77
CA PRO A 41 -15.46 9.03 11.33
C PRO A 41 -16.56 8.83 10.27
N GLN A 42 -16.40 9.42 9.08
CA GLN A 42 -17.40 9.34 8.01
C GLN A 42 -17.34 8.04 7.19
N ALA A 43 -16.25 7.26 7.32
CA ALA A 43 -16.10 6.00 6.60
C ALA A 43 -16.72 4.85 7.43
N ASN A 44 -17.29 3.84 6.77
CA ASN A 44 -17.80 2.64 7.46
C ASN A 44 -16.69 1.89 8.19
N GLY A 45 -15.48 1.90 7.62
CA GLY A 45 -14.26 1.43 8.26
C GLY A 45 -13.09 2.32 7.86
N SER A 46 -12.16 2.54 8.79
CA SER A 46 -10.94 3.30 8.49
C SER A 46 -9.77 2.81 9.33
N ALA A 47 -8.58 2.90 8.76
CA ALA A 47 -7.33 2.55 9.43
C ALA A 47 -6.20 3.49 8.99
N ARG A 48 -5.39 3.92 9.94
CA ARG A 48 -4.10 4.60 9.73
C ARG A 48 -3.00 3.67 10.19
N VAL A 49 -2.12 3.31 9.27
CA VAL A 49 -1.00 2.40 9.51
C VAL A 49 0.30 3.16 9.30
N ARG A 50 1.18 3.11 10.28
CA ARG A 50 2.52 3.69 10.21
C ARG A 50 3.57 2.61 10.39
N LEU A 51 4.44 2.46 9.40
CA LEU A 51 5.58 1.54 9.39
C LEU A 51 6.87 2.37 9.27
N GLY A 52 7.44 2.76 10.41
CA GLY A 52 8.55 3.72 10.48
C GLY A 52 8.18 5.08 9.87
N ALA A 53 8.80 5.39 8.73
CA ALA A 53 8.57 6.62 7.97
C ALA A 53 7.46 6.50 6.92
N THR A 54 6.96 5.29 6.65
CA THR A 54 5.87 5.07 5.70
C THR A 54 4.55 5.17 6.44
N GLU A 55 3.63 5.97 5.93
CA GLU A 55 2.29 6.15 6.49
C GLU A 55 1.24 5.93 5.41
N ILE A 56 0.19 5.17 5.75
CA ILE A 56 -0.90 4.82 4.86
C ILE A 56 -2.22 5.04 5.60
N ILE A 57 -3.19 5.63 4.91
CA ILE A 57 -4.57 5.76 5.38
C ILE A 57 -5.47 4.96 4.44
N ALA A 58 -6.24 4.04 5.00
CA ALA A 58 -7.23 3.24 4.28
C ALA A 58 -8.63 3.56 4.80
N SER A 59 -9.59 3.63 3.88
CA SER A 59 -11.01 3.77 4.22
C SER A 59 -11.84 2.79 3.40
N VAL A 60 -12.92 2.32 4.01
CA VAL A 60 -13.89 1.41 3.40
C VAL A 60 -15.25 2.08 3.47
N LYS A 61 -15.92 2.13 2.31
CA LYS A 61 -17.27 2.66 2.17
C LYS A 61 -18.15 1.59 1.56
N ALA A 62 -19.29 1.33 2.20
CA ALA A 62 -20.30 0.41 1.69
C ALA A 62 -21.44 1.22 1.04
N GLU A 63 -21.75 0.89 -0.20
CA GLU A 63 -22.83 1.53 -0.96
C GLU A 63 -23.77 0.46 -1.52
N LEU A 64 -25.08 0.75 -1.53
CA LEU A 64 -26.07 -0.11 -2.19
C LEU A 64 -26.09 0.23 -3.68
N GLY A 65 -25.78 -0.77 -4.51
CA GLY A 65 -25.76 -0.64 -5.96
C GLY A 65 -26.39 -1.85 -6.64
N LYS A 66 -26.76 -1.69 -7.92
CA LYS A 66 -27.23 -2.82 -8.73
C LYS A 66 -26.06 -3.77 -8.99
N PRO A 67 -26.23 -5.08 -8.78
CA PRO A 67 -25.19 -6.06 -9.09
C PRO A 67 -24.95 -6.16 -10.59
N SER A 68 -23.84 -6.79 -10.98
CA SER A 68 -23.53 -7.04 -12.38
C SER A 68 -24.52 -8.05 -12.97
N ILE A 69 -24.95 -7.84 -14.22
CA ILE A 69 -25.83 -8.77 -14.96
C ILE A 69 -25.22 -10.18 -15.03
N LEU A 70 -23.88 -10.26 -15.08
CA LEU A 70 -23.16 -11.53 -15.14
C LEU A 70 -23.20 -12.31 -13.81
N HIS A 71 -23.37 -11.62 -12.68
CA HIS A 71 -23.33 -12.21 -11.34
C HIS A 71 -24.31 -11.47 -10.40
N PRO A 72 -25.63 -11.73 -10.51
CA PRO A 72 -26.64 -11.03 -9.73
C PRO A 72 -26.56 -11.32 -8.22
N ASP A 73 -26.06 -12.50 -7.85
CA ASP A 73 -25.97 -12.93 -6.45
C ASP A 73 -24.68 -12.47 -5.74
N LYS A 74 -23.82 -11.69 -6.42
CA LYS A 74 -22.51 -11.27 -5.90
C LYS A 74 -22.39 -9.75 -5.81
N GLY A 75 -21.75 -9.31 -4.74
CA GLY A 75 -21.30 -7.93 -4.59
C GLY A 75 -20.07 -7.61 -5.44
N LYS A 76 -19.77 -6.32 -5.56
CA LYS A 76 -18.54 -5.82 -6.20
C LYS A 76 -17.66 -5.17 -5.13
N VAL A 77 -16.38 -5.48 -5.17
CA VAL A 77 -15.35 -4.75 -4.42
C VAL A 77 -14.51 -3.98 -5.43
N ALA A 78 -14.33 -2.70 -5.17
CA ALA A 78 -13.43 -1.84 -5.95
C ALA A 78 -12.36 -1.31 -5.01
N ILE A 79 -11.11 -1.36 -5.46
CA ILE A 79 -9.94 -0.91 -4.69
C ILE A 79 -9.29 0.21 -5.49
N PHE A 80 -9.03 1.30 -4.79
CA PHE A 80 -8.38 2.47 -5.34
C PHE A 80 -7.22 2.82 -4.42
N VAL A 81 -6.05 3.01 -5.00
CA VAL A 81 -4.87 3.51 -4.31
C VAL A 81 -4.55 4.87 -4.90
N ASP A 82 -4.20 5.82 -4.04
CA ASP A 82 -3.73 7.14 -4.46
C ASP A 82 -2.40 7.44 -3.74
N CYS A 83 -1.44 7.99 -4.48
CA CYS A 83 -0.14 8.37 -3.94
C CYS A 83 -0.09 9.89 -3.86
N SER A 84 -0.27 10.42 -2.65
CA SER A 84 -0.32 11.86 -2.42
C SER A 84 1.03 12.54 -2.72
N PRO A 85 1.04 13.77 -3.29
CA PRO A 85 2.24 14.60 -3.41
C PRO A 85 2.92 14.92 -2.06
N THR A 86 2.20 14.77 -0.93
CA THR A 86 2.79 14.88 0.41
C THR A 86 3.79 13.76 0.70
N ALA A 87 3.66 12.60 0.06
CA ALA A 87 4.56 11.47 0.24
C ALA A 87 5.88 11.65 -0.54
N GLU A 88 5.79 12.15 -1.76
CA GLU A 88 6.94 12.45 -2.62
C GLU A 88 6.54 13.57 -3.61
N PRO A 89 7.33 14.65 -3.74
CA PRO A 89 7.04 15.72 -4.69
C PRO A 89 6.90 15.25 -6.15
N LEU A 90 7.56 14.15 -6.53
CA LEU A 90 7.43 13.57 -7.87
C LEU A 90 6.03 13.00 -8.16
N PHE A 91 5.19 12.79 -7.15
CA PHE A 91 3.81 12.34 -7.32
C PHE A 91 2.84 13.47 -7.73
N GLU A 92 3.33 14.70 -7.88
CA GLU A 92 2.52 15.80 -8.39
C GLU A 92 2.11 15.56 -9.86
N GLY A 93 0.88 15.94 -10.20
CA GLY A 93 0.32 15.75 -11.55
C GLY A 93 0.10 14.27 -11.88
N ARG A 94 0.78 13.79 -12.92
CA ARG A 94 0.63 12.41 -13.44
C ARG A 94 1.71 11.44 -12.96
N GLY A 95 2.63 11.89 -12.10
CA GLY A 95 3.77 11.09 -11.64
C GLY A 95 3.38 9.90 -10.75
N SER A 96 2.19 9.92 -10.17
CA SER A 96 1.67 8.84 -9.34
C SER A 96 0.80 7.81 -10.07
N GLU A 97 0.32 8.11 -11.29
CA GLU A 97 -0.70 7.31 -11.99
C GLU A 97 -0.28 5.85 -12.22
N GLU A 98 0.98 5.63 -12.62
CA GLU A 98 1.49 4.29 -12.93
C GLU A 98 1.58 3.43 -11.66
N LEU A 99 2.19 3.98 -10.62
CA LEU A 99 2.35 3.28 -9.34
C LEU A 99 1.00 3.02 -8.66
N SER A 100 0.09 4.00 -8.69
CA SER A 100 -1.23 3.88 -8.07
C SER A 100 -2.10 2.84 -8.79
N ALA A 101 -2.04 2.78 -10.12
CA ALA A 101 -2.71 1.76 -10.93
C ALA A 101 -2.13 0.37 -10.66
N GLU A 102 -0.81 0.22 -10.63
CA GLU A 102 -0.15 -1.06 -10.34
C GLU A 102 -0.51 -1.60 -8.95
N LEU A 103 -0.46 -0.73 -7.93
CA LEU A 103 -0.83 -1.09 -6.56
C LEU A 103 -2.31 -1.46 -6.45
N SER A 104 -3.19 -0.71 -7.11
CA SER A 104 -4.64 -1.00 -7.12
C SER A 104 -4.93 -2.38 -7.72
N VAL A 105 -4.34 -2.69 -8.88
CA VAL A 105 -4.51 -4.00 -9.54
C VAL A 105 -3.91 -5.12 -8.71
N SER A 106 -2.74 -4.90 -8.10
CA SER A 106 -2.07 -5.89 -7.25
C SER A 106 -2.91 -6.22 -6.01
N LEU A 107 -3.44 -5.19 -5.32
CA LEU A 107 -4.33 -5.38 -4.17
C LEU A 107 -5.63 -6.06 -4.57
N GLN A 108 -6.21 -5.68 -5.71
CA GLN A 108 -7.42 -6.31 -6.23
C GLN A 108 -7.18 -7.80 -6.50
N ARG A 109 -6.04 -8.16 -7.06
CA ARG A 109 -5.66 -9.55 -7.30
C ARG A 109 -5.42 -10.31 -5.99
N CYS A 110 -4.79 -9.70 -5.00
CA CYS A 110 -4.51 -10.32 -3.70
C CYS A 110 -5.78 -10.58 -2.88
N LEU A 111 -6.71 -9.62 -2.86
CA LEU A 111 -7.91 -9.71 -2.02
C LEU A 111 -9.08 -10.44 -2.68
N LEU A 112 -9.24 -10.32 -4.01
CA LEU A 112 -10.36 -10.94 -4.73
C LEU A 112 -9.98 -12.23 -5.47
N GLY A 113 -8.69 -12.56 -5.52
CA GLY A 113 -8.18 -13.64 -6.36
C GLY A 113 -8.10 -13.26 -7.86
N GLY A 114 -7.38 -14.06 -8.65
CA GLY A 114 -7.11 -13.75 -10.05
C GLY A 114 -8.36 -13.75 -10.96
N LYS A 115 -8.50 -12.68 -11.77
CA LYS A 115 -9.44 -12.39 -12.90
C LYS A 115 -10.94 -12.63 -12.72
N SER A 116 -11.38 -13.48 -11.82
CA SER A 116 -12.78 -13.57 -11.44
C SER A 116 -12.96 -12.73 -10.19
N GLY A 117 -13.65 -11.59 -10.30
CA GLY A 117 -14.14 -10.81 -9.16
C GLY A 117 -15.20 -11.56 -8.33
N ALA A 118 -15.05 -12.87 -8.20
CA ALA A 118 -15.77 -13.75 -7.32
C ALA A 118 -14.97 -13.85 -6.03
N GLY A 119 -15.00 -12.78 -5.24
CA GLY A 119 -14.67 -12.90 -3.82
C GLY A 119 -15.57 -13.99 -3.24
N LYS A 120 -14.97 -15.10 -2.79
CA LYS A 120 -15.63 -15.97 -1.82
C LYS A 120 -15.48 -15.28 -0.48
N ILE A 121 -16.55 -14.65 -0.03
CA ILE A 121 -16.80 -14.39 1.39
C ILE A 121 -18.00 -15.25 1.74
#